data_AF-A0AAD7QG61-F1
#
_entry.id   AF-A0AAD7QG61-F1
#
_cell.length_a   1.000
_cell.length_b   1.000
_cell.length_c   1.000
_cell.angle_alpha   90.00
_cell.angle_beta   90.00
_cell.angle_gamma   90.00
#
_symmetry.space_group_name_H-M   'P 1'
#
loop_
_entity.id
_entity.type
_entity.pdbx_description
1 polymer ?
#
loop_
_entity_poly.entity_id
_entity_poly.type
_entity_poly.pdbx_seq_one_letter_code
_entity_poly.pdbx_strand_id
1 'polypeptide(L)'
;MQGPSEFHQEVQVLGSLQHPHLVTLLGVCPEAWSLVYEYLPNGSLEDHLFRKSNTSPLTWSNRARIIAEISSALCFLHSLKPETIVHGDLKPENILLDSSLSCKICDFGICRLIIEETLYCPSFHWSMDPKGAFTHTDPEFQRTGILTPKSDIYSFGIIILQLLTGRPPVGLASKVQIDQKLTPSLVREFEQLHLSEERPVPPFFLCPILQEIMHDPQVAADGFTYEGEAMRGWLESGHETSPMTNLRLTHLHLTPNHALRLAIQDWLCKS
;
A
#
# COMPACT_ATOMS: atom_id res chain seq x y z
N MET A 1 -14.72 24.57 5.42
CA MET A 1 -14.26 25.07 4.12
C MET A 1 -12.76 25.19 4.23
N GLN A 2 -12.01 24.48 3.38
CA GLN A 2 -10.56 24.60 3.28
C GLN A 2 -10.20 26.02 2.84
N GLY A 3 -9.10 26.58 3.33
CA GLY A 3 -8.63 27.89 2.90
C GLY A 3 -8.02 27.85 1.49
N PRO A 4 -7.71 29.01 0.90
CA PRO A 4 -7.13 29.07 -0.45
C PRO A 4 -5.80 28.34 -0.56
N SER A 5 -4.99 28.29 0.51
CA SER A 5 -3.70 27.60 0.50
C SER A 5 -3.87 26.09 0.45
N GLU A 6 -4.77 25.54 1.28
CA GLU A 6 -5.06 24.11 1.35
C GLU A 6 -5.65 23.61 0.02
N PHE A 7 -6.54 24.40 -0.59
CA PHE A 7 -7.10 24.09 -1.90
C PHE A 7 -6.02 23.92 -2.97
N HIS A 8 -5.16 24.93 -3.17
CA HIS A 8 -4.13 24.86 -4.22
C HIS A 8 -3.14 23.71 -3.98
N GLN A 9 -2.80 23.49 -2.72
CA GLN A 9 -1.93 22.40 -2.31
C GLN A 9 -2.53 21.04 -2.66
N GLU A 10 -3.79 20.81 -2.32
CA GLU A 10 -4.45 19.54 -2.58
C GLU A 10 -4.63 19.28 -4.09
N VAL A 11 -4.94 20.32 -4.88
CA VAL A 11 -4.97 20.23 -6.35
C VAL A 11 -3.62 19.86 -6.93
N GLN A 12 -2.54 20.50 -6.46
CA GLN A 12 -1.18 20.23 -6.95
C GLN A 12 -0.77 18.77 -6.67
N VAL A 13 -1.07 18.28 -5.47
CA VAL A 13 -0.69 16.93 -5.07
C VAL A 13 -1.56 15.90 -5.76
N LEU A 14 -2.88 15.91 -5.53
CA LEU A 14 -3.78 14.88 -6.08
C LEU A 14 -3.90 14.92 -7.60
N GLY A 15 -3.62 16.05 -8.25
CA GLY A 15 -3.59 16.14 -9.70
C GLY A 15 -2.48 15.31 -10.36
N SER A 16 -1.45 14.90 -9.59
CA SER A 16 -0.30 14.13 -10.08
C SER A 16 -0.18 12.72 -9.49
N LEU A 17 -0.98 12.39 -8.48
CA LEU A 17 -0.94 11.09 -7.80
C LEU A 17 -1.97 10.13 -8.37
N GLN A 18 -1.53 8.90 -8.61
CA GLN A 18 -2.43 7.79 -8.94
C GLN A 18 -2.02 6.56 -8.15
N HIS A 19 -2.89 6.14 -7.23
CA HIS A 19 -2.67 4.96 -6.40
C HIS A 19 -4.03 4.38 -5.97
N PRO A 20 -4.23 3.05 -5.94
CA PRO A 20 -5.52 2.43 -5.63
C PRO A 20 -6.08 2.82 -4.25
N HIS A 21 -5.22 3.13 -3.30
CA HIS A 21 -5.57 3.48 -1.92
C HIS A 21 -5.44 4.98 -1.61
N LEU A 22 -5.41 5.83 -2.64
CA LEU A 22 -5.56 7.27 -2.51
C LEU A 22 -6.84 7.72 -3.20
N VAL A 23 -7.52 8.72 -2.64
CA VAL A 23 -8.74 9.27 -3.25
C VAL A 23 -8.42 9.89 -4.61
N THR A 24 -9.26 9.61 -5.60
CA THR A 24 -9.13 10.17 -6.94
C THR A 24 -9.82 11.54 -7.00
N LEU A 25 -9.05 12.58 -7.32
CA LEU A 25 -9.58 13.89 -7.65
C LEU A 25 -10.15 13.85 -9.08
N LEU A 26 -11.47 14.02 -9.22
CA LEU A 26 -12.18 13.99 -10.50
C LEU A 26 -12.26 15.39 -11.14
N GLY A 27 -12.26 16.44 -10.33
CA GLY A 27 -12.38 17.81 -10.82
C GLY A 27 -12.22 18.85 -9.72
N VAL A 28 -12.09 20.10 -10.15
CA VAL A 28 -11.90 21.27 -9.28
C VAL A 28 -12.81 22.40 -9.73
N CYS A 29 -13.33 23.19 -8.78
CA CYS A 29 -14.05 24.43 -9.03
C CYS A 29 -13.35 25.57 -8.26
N PRO A 30 -12.43 26.31 -8.91
CA PRO A 30 -11.67 27.38 -8.28
C PRO A 30 -12.55 28.53 -7.76
N GLU A 31 -13.65 28.85 -8.44
CA GLU A 31 -14.56 29.94 -8.06
C GLU A 31 -15.23 29.69 -6.72
N ALA A 32 -15.48 28.41 -6.40
CA ALA A 32 -16.08 27.97 -5.16
C ALA A 32 -15.08 27.34 -4.19
N TRP A 33 -13.77 27.38 -4.48
CA TRP A 33 -12.72 26.71 -3.69
C TRP A 33 -13.08 25.24 -3.35
N SER A 34 -13.63 24.52 -4.33
CA SER A 34 -14.26 23.22 -4.13
C SER A 34 -13.58 22.12 -4.94
N LEU A 35 -13.41 20.96 -4.32
CA LEU A 35 -12.80 19.77 -4.91
C LEU A 35 -13.87 18.70 -5.10
N VAL A 36 -13.79 17.97 -6.23
CA VAL A 36 -14.73 16.91 -6.59
C VAL A 36 -13.97 15.59 -6.62
N TYR A 37 -14.35 14.67 -5.75
CA TYR A 37 -13.72 13.35 -5.62
C TYR A 37 -14.63 12.23 -6.09
N GLU A 38 -14.05 11.04 -6.25
CA GLU A 38 -14.84 9.81 -6.30
C GLU A 38 -15.67 9.62 -5.03
N TYR A 39 -16.86 9.04 -5.18
CA TYR A 39 -17.76 8.79 -4.05
C TYR A 39 -17.48 7.43 -3.39
N LEU A 40 -17.22 7.45 -2.08
CA LEU A 40 -16.96 6.26 -1.27
C LEU A 40 -18.18 5.97 -0.36
N PRO A 41 -19.01 4.97 -0.69
CA PRO A 41 -20.34 4.81 -0.09
C PRO A 41 -20.33 4.33 1.36
N ASN A 42 -19.23 3.74 1.85
CA ASN A 42 -19.16 3.20 3.21
C ASN A 42 -18.63 4.20 4.24
N GLY A 43 -18.46 5.48 3.88
CA GLY A 43 -18.05 6.53 4.81
C GLY A 43 -16.61 6.38 5.28
N SER A 44 -16.30 6.94 6.45
CA SER A 44 -14.95 6.96 7.03
C SER A 44 -14.68 5.75 7.92
N LEU A 45 -13.40 5.44 8.15
CA LEU A 45 -12.98 4.40 9.10
C LEU A 45 -13.44 4.75 10.52
N GLU A 46 -13.52 6.04 10.87
CA GLU A 46 -14.06 6.52 12.13
C GLU A 46 -15.49 6.01 12.37
N ASP A 47 -16.34 6.06 11.34
CA ASP A 47 -17.75 5.63 11.41
C ASP A 47 -17.88 4.14 11.77
N HIS A 48 -16.94 3.32 11.30
CA HIS A 48 -16.90 1.87 11.55
C HIS A 48 -16.23 1.51 12.88
N LEU A 49 -15.29 2.32 13.36
CA LEU A 49 -14.64 2.12 14.66
C LEU A 49 -15.59 2.45 15.82
N PHE A 50 -16.38 3.52 15.70
CA PHE A 50 -17.26 4.00 16.78
C PHE A 50 -18.76 3.78 16.54
N ARG A 51 -19.12 3.08 15.46
CA ARG A 51 -20.51 2.71 15.12
C ARG A 51 -21.47 3.91 15.09
N LYS A 52 -21.04 5.05 14.54
CA LYS A 52 -21.84 6.30 14.55
C LYS A 52 -23.19 6.17 13.82
N SER A 53 -23.42 5.10 13.04
CA SER A 53 -24.61 4.94 12.19
C SER A 53 -25.19 3.51 12.14
N ASN A 54 -25.12 2.72 13.22
CA ASN A 54 -25.53 1.29 13.20
C ASN A 54 -24.75 0.44 12.18
N THR A 55 -23.58 0.92 11.75
CA THR A 55 -22.66 0.21 10.86
C THR A 55 -22.15 -1.06 11.52
N SER A 56 -22.16 -2.16 10.76
CA SER A 56 -21.63 -3.44 11.23
C SER A 56 -20.14 -3.30 11.55
N PRO A 57 -19.65 -3.87 12.65
CA PRO A 57 -18.22 -3.82 12.97
C PRO A 57 -17.39 -4.44 11.84
N LEU A 58 -16.23 -3.84 11.54
CA LEU A 58 -15.27 -4.44 10.62
C LEU A 58 -14.81 -5.79 11.15
N THR A 59 -14.82 -6.80 10.26
CA THR A 59 -14.24 -8.11 10.50
C THR A 59 -12.72 -7.99 10.65
N TRP A 60 -12.09 -9.01 11.23
CA TRP A 60 -10.63 -9.05 11.36
C TRP A 60 -9.91 -9.01 10.01
N SER A 61 -10.41 -9.76 9.03
CA SER A 61 -9.88 -9.75 7.66
C SER A 61 -9.94 -8.34 7.04
N ASN A 62 -11.05 -7.62 7.20
CA ASN A 62 -11.16 -6.25 6.70
C ASN A 62 -10.21 -5.29 7.43
N ARG A 63 -10.02 -5.44 8.75
CA ARG A 63 -9.07 -4.63 9.53
C ARG A 63 -7.63 -4.85 9.05
N ALA A 64 -7.22 -6.10 8.90
CA ALA A 64 -5.89 -6.46 8.42
C ALA A 64 -5.65 -5.93 6.99
N ARG A 65 -6.66 -6.05 6.12
CA ARG A 65 -6.62 -5.48 4.77
C ARG A 65 -6.43 -3.96 4.81
N ILE A 66 -7.26 -3.23 5.57
CA ILE A 66 -7.15 -1.77 5.70
C ILE A 66 -5.75 -1.36 6.19
N ILE A 67 -5.15 -2.09 7.13
CA ILE A 67 -3.77 -1.84 7.59
C ILE A 67 -2.78 -1.96 6.42
N ALA A 68 -2.88 -3.03 5.63
CA ALA A 68 -2.00 -3.23 4.47
C ALA A 68 -2.19 -2.16 3.39
N GLU A 69 -3.44 -1.78 3.11
CA GLU A 69 -3.80 -0.76 2.11
C GLU A 69 -3.28 0.64 2.51
N ILE A 70 -3.42 1.04 3.78
CA ILE A 70 -2.84 2.29 4.30
C ILE A 70 -1.31 2.23 4.20
N SER A 71 -0.70 1.10 4.59
CA SER A 71 0.75 0.92 4.50
C SER A 71 1.26 1.08 3.07
N SER A 72 0.54 0.51 2.10
CA SER A 72 0.85 0.61 0.67
C SER A 72 0.80 2.07 0.19
N ALA A 73 -0.26 2.81 0.54
CA ALA A 73 -0.38 4.23 0.20
C ALA A 73 0.73 5.08 0.82
N LEU A 74 1.05 4.88 2.11
CA LEU A 74 2.13 5.61 2.78
C LEU A 74 3.50 5.29 2.16
N CYS A 75 3.76 4.02 1.87
CA CYS A 75 5.00 3.61 1.20
C CYS A 75 5.14 4.30 -0.17
N PHE A 76 4.06 4.33 -0.95
CA PHE A 76 4.03 5.06 -2.22
C PHE A 76 4.36 6.54 -2.02
N LEU A 77 3.63 7.26 -1.17
CA LEU A 77 3.85 8.69 -0.90
C LEU A 77 5.27 9.00 -0.42
N HIS A 78 5.80 8.18 0.49
CA HIS A 78 7.13 8.37 1.09
C HIS A 78 8.27 7.99 0.14
N SER A 79 8.01 7.19 -0.89
CA SER A 79 8.99 6.77 -1.90
C SER A 79 9.16 7.74 -3.06
N LEU A 80 8.24 8.71 -3.21
CA LEU A 80 8.28 9.67 -4.31
C LEU A 80 9.55 10.53 -4.28
N LYS A 81 10.09 10.77 -5.47
CA LYS A 81 11.29 11.57 -5.75
C LYS A 81 11.02 12.49 -6.96
N PRO A 82 11.58 13.71 -6.99
CA PRO A 82 12.50 14.31 -6.00
C PRO A 82 11.79 14.79 -4.72
N GLU A 83 10.47 14.93 -4.76
CA GLU A 83 9.65 15.41 -3.66
C GLU A 83 8.98 14.22 -2.95
N THR A 84 9.38 13.99 -1.71
CA THR A 84 8.71 13.03 -0.84
C THR A 84 7.46 13.67 -0.26
N ILE A 85 6.33 12.96 -0.30
CA ILE A 85 5.05 13.50 0.17
C ILE A 85 4.75 12.99 1.56
N VAL A 86 4.55 13.90 2.52
CA VAL A 86 4.06 13.56 3.87
C VAL A 86 2.62 13.99 3.98
N HIS A 87 1.73 13.09 4.40
CA HIS A 87 0.29 13.37 4.49
C HIS A 87 -0.03 14.39 5.59
N GLY A 88 0.52 14.21 6.80
CA GLY A 88 0.46 15.17 7.90
C GLY A 88 -0.85 15.20 8.70
N ASP A 89 -1.99 14.78 8.13
CA ASP A 89 -3.28 14.66 8.84
C ASP A 89 -3.87 13.24 8.80
N LEU A 90 -3.03 12.22 8.99
CA LEU A 90 -3.52 10.85 8.92
C LEU A 90 -4.35 10.52 10.17
N LYS A 91 -5.66 10.29 9.99
CA LYS A 91 -6.61 9.96 11.06
C LYS A 91 -7.80 9.17 10.50
N PRO A 92 -8.55 8.40 11.31
CA PRO A 92 -9.65 7.57 10.82
C PRO A 92 -10.72 8.30 10.01
N GLU A 93 -10.91 9.59 10.24
CA GLU A 93 -11.83 10.47 9.50
C GLU A 93 -11.40 10.65 8.05
N ASN A 94 -10.09 10.62 7.80
CA ASN A 94 -9.46 10.83 6.49
C ASN A 94 -9.17 9.50 5.75
N ILE A 95 -9.72 8.39 6.24
CA ILE A 95 -9.67 7.07 5.59
C ILE A 95 -11.08 6.69 5.18
N LEU A 96 -11.39 6.78 3.89
CA LEU A 96 -12.71 6.47 3.35
C LEU A 96 -12.78 5.05 2.83
N LEU A 97 -13.96 4.44 2.87
CA LEU A 97 -14.20 3.06 2.46
C LEU A 97 -15.09 2.96 1.23
N ASP A 98 -14.64 2.22 0.23
CA ASP A 98 -15.41 1.96 -0.99
C ASP A 98 -16.48 0.87 -0.76
N SER A 99 -17.24 0.52 -1.80
CA SER A 99 -18.30 -0.50 -1.72
C SER A 99 -17.82 -1.89 -1.27
N SER A 100 -16.54 -2.21 -1.45
CA SER A 100 -15.91 -3.46 -1.05
C SER A 100 -15.25 -3.41 0.34
N LEU A 101 -15.36 -2.26 1.03
CA LEU A 101 -14.63 -1.92 2.27
C LEU A 101 -13.11 -1.89 2.07
N SER A 102 -12.63 -1.62 0.85
CA SER A 102 -11.25 -1.24 0.58
C SER A 102 -11.09 0.25 0.87
N CYS A 103 -9.95 0.63 1.43
CA CYS A 103 -9.71 1.98 1.91
C CYS A 103 -9.03 2.88 0.89
N LYS A 104 -9.34 4.18 1.00
CA LYS A 104 -8.64 5.27 0.31
C LYS A 104 -8.37 6.42 1.27
N ILE A 105 -7.13 6.92 1.25
CA ILE A 105 -6.72 8.09 2.03
C ILE A 105 -7.18 9.36 1.31
N CYS A 106 -7.77 10.30 2.04
CA CYS A 106 -8.21 11.61 1.54
C CYS A 106 -7.69 12.77 2.41
N ASP A 107 -8.03 14.01 2.03
CA ASP A 107 -7.71 15.25 2.76
C ASP A 107 -6.21 15.57 2.78
N PHE A 108 -5.68 15.89 1.59
CA PHE A 108 -4.29 16.29 1.39
C PHE A 108 -4.07 17.79 1.63
N GLY A 109 -5.04 18.51 2.19
CA GLY A 109 -4.99 19.96 2.36
C GLY A 109 -3.83 20.48 3.21
N ILE A 110 -3.23 19.65 4.08
CA ILE A 110 -2.07 20.00 4.90
C ILE A 110 -0.82 19.15 4.62
N CYS A 111 -0.83 18.37 3.55
CA CYS A 111 0.31 17.54 3.16
C CYS A 111 1.57 18.39 2.92
N ARG A 112 2.75 17.79 2.79
CA ARG A 112 3.99 18.52 2.44
C ARG A 112 4.78 17.80 1.39
N LEU A 113 5.23 18.57 0.40
CA LEU A 113 6.24 18.18 -0.58
C LEU A 113 7.60 18.52 0.03
N ILE A 114 8.31 17.50 0.52
CA ILE A 114 9.63 17.65 1.12
C ILE A 114 10.67 17.39 0.02
N ILE A 115 11.34 18.46 -0.41
CA ILE A 115 12.62 18.37 -1.13
C ILE A 115 13.68 18.09 -0.06
N GLU A 116 14.57 17.12 -0.30
CA GLU A 116 15.57 16.56 0.64
C GLU A 116 16.44 17.58 1.43
N GLU A 117 16.32 18.89 1.18
CA GLU A 117 17.17 19.93 1.77
C GLU A 117 16.46 21.01 2.64
N THR A 118 15.13 20.98 2.84
CA THR A 118 14.49 21.99 3.74
C THR A 118 13.40 21.40 4.65
N LEU A 119 13.76 21.19 5.92
CA LEU A 119 12.91 20.58 6.96
C LEU A 119 12.19 21.61 7.87
N TYR A 120 12.03 22.87 7.44
CA TYR A 120 11.43 23.90 8.28
C TYR A 120 10.02 24.29 7.82
N CYS A 121 9.08 24.33 8.77
CA CYS A 121 7.76 24.93 8.57
C CYS A 121 7.77 26.38 9.08
N PRO A 122 7.80 27.41 8.23
CA PRO A 122 7.33 28.73 8.62
C PRO A 122 5.80 28.68 8.62
N SER A 123 5.19 29.03 9.75
CA SER A 123 3.74 29.16 9.98
C SER A 123 2.90 27.87 10.01
N PHE A 124 2.93 27.19 11.17
CA PHE A 124 1.78 26.43 11.66
C PHE A 124 1.15 27.26 12.80
N HIS A 125 0.15 28.09 12.47
CA HIS A 125 -0.73 28.71 13.45
C HIS A 125 -1.97 27.82 13.57
N TRP A 126 -2.04 26.95 14.58
CA TRP A 126 -3.31 26.30 14.93
C TRP A 126 -3.97 27.05 16.07
N SER A 127 -5.18 27.55 15.79
CA SER A 127 -6.09 28.12 16.76
C SER A 127 -6.40 27.10 17.84
N MET A 128 -6.17 27.47 19.11
CA MET A 128 -6.55 26.68 20.28
C MET A 128 -8.01 26.23 20.19
N ASP A 129 -8.25 24.93 20.02
CA ASP A 129 -9.55 24.32 20.32
C ASP A 129 -9.32 23.13 21.29
N PRO A 130 -10.11 22.97 22.36
CA PRO A 130 -9.73 22.17 23.50
C PRO A 130 -10.11 20.70 23.35
N LYS A 131 -9.22 19.83 23.87
CA LYS A 131 -9.50 18.46 24.34
C LYS A 131 -10.03 17.49 23.27
N GLY A 132 -9.18 17.14 22.30
CA GLY A 132 -9.45 16.00 21.41
C GLY A 132 -8.66 16.01 20.10
N ALA A 133 -8.25 17.21 19.64
CA ALA A 133 -7.72 17.44 18.29
C ALA A 133 -6.36 16.82 17.95
N PHE A 134 -5.69 16.14 18.90
CA PHE A 134 -4.27 15.78 18.77
C PHE A 134 -3.97 14.31 19.03
N THR A 135 -4.97 13.44 19.06
CA THR A 135 -4.78 12.06 19.50
C THR A 135 -3.97 11.19 18.54
N HIS A 136 -3.86 11.61 17.28
CA HIS A 136 -3.09 10.92 16.23
C HIS A 136 -1.87 11.72 15.78
N THR A 137 -1.69 12.93 16.29
CA THR A 137 -0.61 13.81 15.88
C THR A 137 0.69 13.40 16.58
N ASP A 138 1.75 13.30 15.80
CA ASP A 138 3.10 13.02 16.29
C ASP A 138 3.55 14.04 17.37
N PRO A 139 3.91 13.59 18.59
CA PRO A 139 4.35 14.48 19.65
C PRO A 139 5.68 15.20 19.33
N GLU A 140 6.54 14.60 18.51
CA GLU A 140 7.76 15.27 18.06
C GLU A 140 7.45 16.39 17.07
N PHE A 141 6.55 16.15 16.12
CA PHE A 141 6.01 17.19 15.26
C PHE A 141 5.35 18.30 16.06
N GLN A 142 4.52 17.99 17.07
CA GLN A 142 3.91 19.01 17.95
C GLN A 142 4.94 19.88 18.66
N ARG A 143 6.05 19.27 19.10
CA ARG A 143 7.12 19.97 19.82
C ARG A 143 8.00 20.82 18.91
N THR A 144 8.29 20.31 17.71
CA THR A 144 9.32 20.89 16.81
C THR A 144 8.73 21.74 15.69
N GLY A 145 7.47 21.49 15.32
CA GLY A 145 6.86 21.99 14.09
C GLY A 145 7.43 21.34 12.82
N ILE A 146 8.28 20.33 12.93
CA ILE A 146 8.94 19.68 11.78
C ILE A 146 8.14 18.44 11.38
N LEU A 147 7.48 18.52 10.22
CA LEU A 147 6.72 17.42 9.67
C LEU A 147 7.65 16.50 8.87
N THR A 148 7.60 15.20 9.15
CA THR A 148 8.45 14.19 8.47
C THR A 148 7.64 12.95 8.11
N PRO A 149 8.14 12.05 7.23
CA PRO A 149 7.50 10.75 7.00
C PRO A 149 7.22 9.98 8.30
N LYS A 150 8.04 10.16 9.35
CA LYS A 150 7.83 9.52 10.65
C LYS A 150 6.59 10.00 11.38
N SER A 151 6.13 11.23 11.09
CA SER A 151 4.90 11.75 11.65
C SER A 151 3.68 10.98 11.15
N ASP A 152 3.63 10.64 9.85
CA ASP A 152 2.59 9.75 9.30
C ASP A 152 2.66 8.34 9.91
N ILE A 153 3.87 7.82 10.13
CA ILE A 153 4.06 6.49 10.75
C ILE A 153 3.53 6.47 12.19
N TYR A 154 3.72 7.55 12.96
CA TYR A 154 3.14 7.65 14.29
C TYR A 154 1.61 7.60 14.24
N SER A 155 1.01 8.44 13.40
CA SER A 155 -0.44 8.48 13.21
C SER A 155 -1.01 7.13 12.77
N PHE A 156 -0.33 6.46 11.84
CA PHE A 156 -0.68 5.12 11.39
C PHE A 156 -0.60 4.09 12.53
N GLY A 157 0.42 4.16 13.38
CA GLY A 157 0.52 3.33 14.57
C GLY A 157 -0.68 3.47 15.52
N ILE A 158 -1.17 4.68 15.72
CA ILE A 158 -2.40 4.91 16.51
C ILE A 158 -3.61 4.27 15.84
N ILE A 159 -3.77 4.42 14.52
CA ILE A 159 -4.86 3.79 13.75
C ILE A 159 -4.81 2.26 13.87
N ILE A 160 -3.62 1.66 13.74
CA ILE A 160 -3.43 0.22 13.96
C ILE A 160 -3.93 -0.16 15.35
N LEU A 161 -3.48 0.52 16.41
CA LEU A 161 -3.90 0.20 17.77
C LEU A 161 -5.43 0.32 17.95
N GLN A 162 -6.08 1.28 17.30
CA GLN A 162 -7.54 1.39 17.32
C GLN A 162 -8.22 0.24 16.55
N LEU A 163 -7.67 -0.17 15.41
CA LEU A 163 -8.17 -1.32 14.66
C LEU A 163 -7.99 -2.63 15.44
N LEU A 164 -6.91 -2.77 16.20
CA LEU A 164 -6.66 -3.94 17.04
C LEU A 164 -7.58 -3.97 18.27
N THR A 165 -7.75 -2.84 18.94
CA THR A 165 -8.42 -2.79 20.25
C THR A 165 -9.89 -2.41 20.20
N GLY A 166 -10.34 -1.78 19.11
CA GLY A 166 -11.66 -1.14 19.02
C GLY A 166 -11.89 0.00 20.01
N ARG A 167 -10.83 0.60 20.56
CA ARG A 167 -10.91 1.65 21.60
C ARG A 167 -10.65 3.06 21.03
N PRO A 168 -11.18 4.11 21.68
CA PRO A 168 -10.94 5.50 21.28
C PRO A 168 -9.51 5.94 21.60
N PRO A 169 -8.89 6.80 20.79
CA PRO A 169 -7.44 7.05 20.74
C PRO A 169 -6.89 7.70 22.03
N VAL A 170 -7.75 8.34 22.82
CA VAL A 170 -7.40 8.99 24.09
C VAL A 170 -6.83 8.00 25.09
N GLY A 171 -5.52 8.14 25.37
CA GLY A 171 -4.79 7.33 26.32
C GLY A 171 -4.44 5.92 25.81
N LEU A 172 -4.55 5.64 24.50
CA LEU A 172 -4.09 4.36 23.95
C LEU A 172 -2.58 4.21 24.05
N ALA A 173 -1.82 5.21 23.57
CA ALA A 173 -0.37 5.17 23.61
C ALA A 173 0.16 4.99 25.06
N SER A 174 -0.43 5.70 26.02
CA SER A 174 -0.06 5.58 27.44
C SER A 174 -0.52 4.28 28.10
N LYS A 175 -1.68 3.71 27.73
CA LYS A 175 -2.15 2.42 28.26
C LYS A 175 -1.39 1.22 27.68
N VAL A 176 -1.01 1.27 26.40
CA VAL A 176 -0.20 0.22 25.75
C VAL A 176 1.23 0.19 26.33
N GLN A 177 1.78 1.36 26.70
CA GLN A 177 3.09 1.44 27.34
C GLN A 177 3.12 0.96 28.79
N ILE A 178 1.95 0.93 29.47
CA ILE A 178 1.81 0.43 30.84
C ILE A 178 1.52 -1.08 30.87
N ASP A 179 0.88 -1.62 29.84
CA ASP A 179 0.47 -3.01 29.78
C ASP A 179 1.44 -3.84 28.90
N GLN A 180 2.57 -4.27 29.47
CA GLN A 180 3.56 -5.17 28.82
C GLN A 180 2.98 -6.54 28.40
N LYS A 181 1.68 -6.78 28.63
CA LYS A 181 0.93 -7.98 28.21
C LYS A 181 0.26 -7.85 26.84
N LEU A 182 0.14 -6.64 26.28
CA LEU A 182 -0.41 -6.45 24.94
C LEU A 182 0.56 -6.88 23.83
N THR A 183 1.87 -6.86 24.07
CA THR A 183 2.87 -7.19 23.04
C THR A 183 2.87 -8.67 22.62
N PRO A 184 2.82 -9.69 23.50
CA PRO A 184 2.90 -11.07 23.03
C PRO A 184 1.59 -11.57 22.41
N SER A 185 0.44 -11.05 22.88
CA SER A 185 -0.88 -11.44 22.37
C SER A 185 -1.14 -10.81 21.00
N LEU A 186 -0.84 -9.52 20.83
CA LEU A 186 -0.93 -8.84 19.53
C LEU A 186 0.12 -9.36 18.54
N VAL A 187 1.37 -9.61 18.96
CA VAL A 187 2.39 -10.23 18.10
C VAL A 187 1.93 -11.61 17.64
N ARG A 188 1.34 -12.42 18.52
CA ARG A 188 0.83 -13.75 18.16
C ARG A 188 -0.40 -13.69 17.24
N GLU A 189 -1.26 -12.68 17.38
CA GLU A 189 -2.35 -12.39 16.44
C GLU A 189 -1.83 -11.89 15.09
N PHE A 190 -0.74 -11.11 15.08
CA PHE A 190 -0.04 -10.64 13.87
C PHE A 190 0.73 -11.77 13.17
N GLU A 191 1.36 -12.68 13.92
CA GLU A 191 1.99 -13.90 13.41
C GLU A 191 0.95 -14.86 12.82
N GLN A 192 -0.25 -14.92 13.41
CA GLN A 192 -1.38 -15.67 12.85
C GLN A 192 -1.97 -15.03 11.60
N LEU A 193 -1.89 -13.70 11.46
CA LEU A 193 -2.21 -12.97 10.23
C LEU A 193 -1.15 -13.14 9.14
N HIS A 194 0.10 -13.48 9.49
CA HIS A 194 1.23 -13.64 8.57
C HIS A 194 1.34 -15.04 7.94
N LEU A 195 0.30 -15.87 8.05
CA LEU A 195 0.19 -17.08 7.26
C LEU A 195 -0.75 -16.85 6.09
N SER A 196 -0.14 -16.78 4.89
CA SER A 196 -0.69 -16.64 3.51
C SER A 196 -1.20 -15.24 3.15
N GLU A 197 -0.59 -14.49 2.23
CA GLU A 197 -0.20 -14.87 0.87
C GLU A 197 1.26 -14.44 0.54
N GLU A 198 2.22 -15.36 0.55
CA GLU A 198 3.25 -15.28 -0.50
C GLU A 198 2.48 -15.45 -1.80
N ARG A 199 2.55 -14.47 -2.71
CA ARG A 199 1.96 -14.62 -4.04
C ARG A 199 2.59 -15.87 -4.66
N PRO A 200 1.87 -16.99 -4.78
CA PRO A 200 2.51 -18.23 -5.22
C PRO A 200 2.98 -18.03 -6.66
N VAL A 201 4.23 -18.40 -6.96
CA VAL A 201 4.76 -18.32 -8.31
C VAL A 201 3.85 -19.13 -9.22
N PRO A 202 3.22 -18.52 -10.24
CA PRO A 202 2.38 -19.27 -11.17
C PRO A 202 3.21 -20.39 -11.82
N PRO A 203 2.74 -21.65 -11.85
CA PRO A 203 3.53 -22.78 -12.33
C PRO A 203 4.08 -22.63 -13.75
N PHE A 204 3.39 -21.85 -14.60
CA PHE A 204 3.82 -21.56 -15.96
C PHE A 204 4.99 -20.55 -16.06
N PHE A 205 5.42 -19.95 -14.95
CA PHE A 205 6.67 -19.19 -14.87
C PHE A 205 7.87 -20.07 -14.53
N LEU A 206 7.63 -21.28 -14.03
CA LEU A 206 8.68 -22.21 -13.65
C LEU A 206 9.15 -23.02 -14.83
N CYS A 207 10.47 -23.14 -14.97
CA CYS A 207 11.10 -24.04 -15.92
C CYS A 207 10.75 -25.49 -15.55
N PRO A 208 10.22 -26.30 -16.47
CA PRO A 208 9.87 -27.68 -16.14
C PRO A 208 11.07 -28.56 -15.76
N ILE A 209 12.28 -28.22 -16.22
CA ILE A 209 13.52 -28.93 -15.87
C ILE A 209 14.07 -28.46 -14.52
N LEU A 210 14.25 -27.14 -14.35
CA LEU A 210 14.93 -26.57 -13.18
C LEU A 210 14.00 -26.37 -11.97
N GLN A 211 12.70 -26.28 -12.19
CA GLN A 211 11.70 -25.88 -11.19
C GLN A 211 11.96 -24.49 -10.58
N GLU A 212 12.63 -23.62 -11.34
CA GLU A 212 12.95 -22.23 -11.00
C GLU A 212 12.29 -21.26 -11.99
N ILE A 213 12.12 -19.99 -11.61
CA ILE A 213 11.54 -18.95 -12.49
C ILE A 213 12.42 -18.79 -13.74
N MET A 214 11.80 -18.81 -14.91
CA MET A 214 12.50 -18.63 -16.18
C MET A 214 12.96 -17.18 -16.38
N HIS A 215 14.24 -17.00 -16.69
CA HIS A 215 14.85 -15.73 -17.08
C HIS A 215 14.92 -15.58 -18.61
N ASP A 216 15.28 -16.66 -19.33
CA ASP A 216 15.28 -16.74 -20.80
C ASP A 216 14.29 -17.81 -21.28
N PRO A 217 12.95 -17.59 -21.18
CA PRO A 217 11.97 -18.58 -21.61
C PRO A 217 12.04 -18.85 -23.13
N GLN A 218 12.21 -20.11 -23.51
CA GLN A 218 12.35 -20.62 -24.88
C GLN A 218 11.36 -21.77 -25.14
N VAL A 219 10.61 -21.69 -26.23
CA VAL A 219 9.64 -22.72 -26.65
C VAL A 219 10.35 -23.79 -27.49
N ALA A 220 10.19 -25.06 -27.10
CA ALA A 220 10.65 -26.21 -27.87
C ALA A 220 9.56 -26.74 -28.83
N ALA A 221 9.91 -27.70 -29.68
CA ALA A 221 9.01 -28.23 -30.71
C ALA A 221 7.78 -28.98 -30.17
N ASP A 222 7.81 -29.38 -28.90
CA ASP A 222 6.69 -29.99 -28.17
C ASP A 222 5.68 -28.95 -27.64
N GLY A 223 5.95 -27.65 -27.82
CA GLY A 223 5.11 -26.55 -27.36
C GLY A 223 5.31 -26.17 -25.89
N PHE A 224 6.21 -26.85 -25.16
CA PHE A 224 6.56 -26.46 -23.80
C PHE A 224 7.61 -25.34 -23.82
N THR A 225 7.56 -24.50 -22.79
CA THR A 225 8.55 -23.43 -22.58
C THR A 225 9.52 -23.84 -21.47
N TYR A 226 10.80 -23.62 -21.70
CA TYR A 226 11.90 -23.99 -20.81
C TYR A 226 12.82 -22.79 -20.57
N GLU A 227 13.64 -22.87 -19.52
CA GLU A 227 14.81 -22.01 -19.40
C GLU A 227 15.80 -22.30 -20.55
N GLY A 228 16.23 -21.26 -21.25
CA GLY A 228 16.97 -21.39 -22.50
C GLY A 228 18.28 -22.13 -22.34
N GLU A 229 19.03 -21.85 -21.27
CA GLU A 229 20.28 -22.57 -20.97
C GLU A 229 20.03 -24.04 -20.61
N ALA A 230 18.98 -24.33 -19.85
CA ALA A 230 18.65 -25.70 -19.46
C ALA A 230 18.27 -26.56 -20.67
N MET A 231 17.43 -26.03 -21.56
CA MET A 231 17.02 -26.77 -22.76
C MET A 231 18.15 -26.90 -23.78
N ARG A 232 19.02 -25.89 -23.93
CA ARG A 232 20.23 -26.02 -24.76
C ARG A 232 21.15 -27.11 -24.21
N GLY A 233 21.43 -27.10 -22.91
CA GLY A 233 22.26 -28.13 -22.28
C GLY A 233 21.69 -29.54 -22.43
N TRP A 234 20.37 -29.69 -22.37
CA TRP A 234 19.68 -30.96 -22.62
C TRP A 234 19.94 -31.50 -24.04
N LEU A 235 19.76 -30.63 -25.05
CA LEU A 235 19.97 -30.96 -26.46
C LEU A 235 21.45 -31.20 -26.79
N GLU A 236 22.35 -30.38 -26.26
CA GLU A 236 23.81 -30.50 -26.43
C GLU A 236 24.35 -31.80 -25.80
N SER A 237 23.67 -32.33 -24.79
CA SER A 237 23.96 -33.65 -24.20
C SER A 237 23.55 -34.84 -25.10
N GLY A 238 23.04 -34.57 -26.31
CA GLY A 238 22.67 -35.58 -27.30
C GLY A 238 21.23 -36.08 -27.20
N HIS A 239 20.37 -35.45 -26.38
CA HIS A 239 18.96 -35.82 -26.28
C HIS A 239 18.16 -35.18 -27.42
N GLU A 240 17.34 -35.98 -28.10
CA GLU A 240 16.37 -35.51 -29.12
C GLU A 240 14.92 -35.62 -28.66
N THR A 241 14.70 -35.86 -27.36
CA THR A 241 13.37 -36.05 -26.77
C THR A 241 12.98 -34.88 -25.87
N SER A 242 11.67 -34.67 -25.75
CA SER A 242 11.05 -33.72 -24.82
C SER A 242 11.38 -34.10 -23.37
N PRO A 243 11.92 -33.19 -22.56
CA PRO A 243 12.10 -33.40 -21.12
C PRO A 243 10.79 -33.66 -20.37
N MET A 244 9.65 -33.23 -20.93
CA MET A 244 8.34 -33.34 -20.27
C MET A 244 7.58 -34.60 -20.64
N THR A 245 7.67 -35.04 -21.89
CA THR A 245 6.85 -36.14 -22.42
C THR A 245 7.67 -37.35 -22.84
N ASN A 246 9.00 -37.21 -22.89
CA ASN A 246 9.94 -38.20 -23.43
C ASN A 246 9.66 -38.61 -24.90
N LEU A 247 8.84 -37.84 -25.62
CA LEU A 247 8.58 -38.02 -27.04
C LEU A 247 9.66 -37.32 -27.86
N ARG A 248 9.98 -37.84 -29.04
CA ARG A 248 10.96 -37.21 -29.95
C ARG A 248 10.46 -35.86 -30.43
N LEU A 249 11.31 -34.84 -30.33
CA LEU A 249 11.03 -33.50 -30.83
C LEU A 249 11.03 -33.50 -32.37
N THR A 250 10.06 -32.83 -32.99
CA THR A 250 9.97 -32.74 -34.46
C THR A 250 11.10 -31.90 -35.06
N HIS A 251 11.66 -30.96 -34.28
CA HIS A 251 12.86 -30.21 -34.59
C HIS A 251 13.57 -29.78 -33.29
N LEU A 252 14.85 -29.43 -33.37
CA LEU A 252 15.66 -29.03 -32.20
C LEU A 252 15.79 -27.50 -32.05
N HIS A 253 15.19 -26.72 -32.95
CA HIS A 253 15.18 -25.26 -32.88
C HIS A 253 14.32 -24.76 -31.71
N LEU A 254 14.86 -23.82 -30.94
CA LEU A 254 14.18 -23.14 -29.83
C LEU A 254 13.70 -21.76 -30.25
N THR A 255 12.47 -21.40 -29.87
CA THR A 255 11.86 -20.11 -30.23
C THR A 255 11.69 -19.23 -28.98
N PRO A 256 12.23 -18.01 -28.95
CA PRO A 256 12.08 -17.13 -27.77
C PRO A 256 10.62 -16.83 -27.43
N ASN A 257 10.24 -16.98 -26.16
CA ASN A 257 8.90 -16.64 -25.67
C ASN A 257 8.91 -15.25 -25.01
N HIS A 258 8.91 -14.20 -25.84
CA HIS A 258 8.93 -12.81 -25.34
C HIS A 258 7.70 -12.45 -24.49
N ALA A 259 6.54 -13.01 -24.80
CA ALA A 259 5.31 -12.77 -24.05
C ALA A 259 5.42 -13.29 -22.62
N LEU A 260 5.90 -14.52 -22.44
CA LEU A 260 6.12 -15.09 -21.11
C LEU A 260 7.20 -14.34 -20.33
N ARG A 261 8.27 -13.92 -21.01
CA ARG A 261 9.33 -13.10 -20.39
C ARG A 261 8.78 -11.80 -19.81
N LEU A 262 7.96 -11.09 -20.58
CA LEU A 262 7.32 -9.85 -20.13
C LEU A 262 6.35 -10.10 -18.98
N ALA A 263 5.58 -11.20 -19.02
CA ALA A 263 4.67 -11.58 -17.93
C ALA A 263 5.40 -11.90 -16.62
N ILE A 264 6.54 -12.61 -16.71
CA ILE A 264 7.40 -12.90 -15.55
C ILE A 264 7.98 -11.59 -14.98
N GLN A 265 8.48 -10.70 -15.84
CA GLN A 265 9.02 -9.40 -15.40
C GLN A 265 7.96 -8.54 -14.72
N ASP A 266 6.76 -8.42 -15.30
CA ASP A 266 5.64 -7.71 -14.69
C ASP A 266 5.23 -8.32 -13.34
N TRP A 267 5.25 -9.65 -13.23
CA TRP A 267 4.99 -10.34 -11.96
C TRP A 267 6.05 -10.06 -10.91
N LEU A 268 7.34 -10.10 -11.26
CA LEU A 268 8.45 -9.80 -10.37
C LEU A 268 8.44 -8.33 -9.90
N CYS A 269 8.04 -7.39 -10.75
CA CYS A 269 7.90 -5.98 -10.37
C CYS A 269 6.74 -5.70 -9.40
N LYS A 270 5.77 -6.63 -9.33
CA LYS A 270 4.56 -6.53 -8.49
C LYS A 270 4.61 -7.42 -7.25
N SER A 271 5.75 -8.07 -6.99
CA SER A 271 5.93 -9.03 -5.90
C SER A 271 7.00 -8.57 -4.92
#